data_AF-A0A5C6M7F2-F1
#
_entry.id   AF-A0A5C6M7F2-F1
#
_cell.length_a   1.000
_cell.length_b   1.000
_cell.length_c   1.000
_cell.angle_alpha   90.00
_cell.angle_beta   90.00
_cell.angle_gamma   90.00
#
_symmetry.space_group_name_H-M   'P 1'
#
loop_
_entity.id
_entity.type
_entity.pdbx_description
1 polymer ?
#
loop_
_entity_poly.entity_id
_entity_poly.type
_entity_poly.pdbx_seq_one_letter_code
_entity_poly.pdbx_strand_id
1 'polypeptide(L)'
;MDSALKSLGMDPERIRRHQAAIENAYRSSGAPRFAIEDTCRLDNGGIQPLKGFSPAANASNAPRDIVAFVPAAGAASRYSTPLFQLTSCLESADCSLEEIVGHMESLKSEGAAFWPLPASIASLLKAEDLRAALQSLDRHSLLEDLQLPKALMPCVAEGMTFLEMKIREHEAIESLVGQLYVVPPRQSKAFLNAAAAVAHQIPIQVLEQGPDLSTIRFLPSGEPFREADGSLSPVPAGHGALAALFPEVQRIYPTARSIFIRNIDNVMGAKDPALRASRDFLNFHQMILNSIRTIRDSLSQSDWRSAGEAARIILNQIQASPHTAGDQSTWPTCPERRSLCELQIRLFHSKPRGTNLDEELKELYSRPVNTLGQVGNTGKDVGGTPCFVRVGDAVEKLCIEVPHASPEDKMKFLTDATKATHFNPVFVAAEITRSADYYAARNQDFWLLSEKSYRGQKVVYYETVLFELLGNSRLANCAFVDVPRLVFNPHKALKDAIGVRLKRWLP
;
A
#
# COMPACT_ATOMS: atom_id res chain seq x y z
N MET A 1 12.52 28.96 -9.70
CA MET A 1 12.00 27.60 -9.42
C MET A 1 10.69 27.69 -8.65
N ASP A 2 10.65 28.38 -7.51
CA ASP A 2 9.48 28.48 -6.63
C ASP A 2 8.20 28.97 -7.32
N SER A 3 8.29 29.96 -8.21
CA SER A 3 7.13 30.42 -9.01
C SER A 3 6.55 29.30 -9.90
N ALA A 4 7.41 28.52 -10.55
CA ALA A 4 7.00 27.39 -11.40
C ALA A 4 6.44 26.22 -10.59
N LEU A 5 6.94 25.98 -9.38
CA LEU A 5 6.39 24.97 -8.48
C LEU A 5 5.01 25.38 -7.96
N LYS A 6 4.84 26.65 -7.56
CA LYS A 6 3.55 27.19 -7.14
C LYS A 6 2.51 27.15 -8.27
N SER A 7 2.90 27.43 -9.51
CA SER A 7 1.99 27.30 -10.67
C SER A 7 1.56 25.86 -10.95
N LEU A 8 2.37 24.87 -10.52
CA LEU A 8 2.04 23.45 -10.58
C LEU A 8 1.24 22.97 -9.36
N GLY A 9 0.93 23.84 -8.39
CA GLY A 9 0.25 23.46 -7.15
C GLY A 9 1.14 22.70 -6.17
N MET A 10 2.47 22.82 -6.28
CA MET A 10 3.45 22.13 -5.43
C MET A 10 4.05 23.06 -4.38
N ASP A 11 4.34 22.53 -3.19
CA ASP A 11 5.07 23.24 -2.13
C ASP A 11 6.58 23.33 -2.44
N PRO A 12 7.14 24.53 -2.67
CA PRO A 12 8.58 24.69 -2.95
C PRO A 12 9.49 24.22 -1.82
N GLU A 13 9.07 24.34 -0.56
CA GLU A 13 9.91 23.95 0.58
C GLU A 13 10.08 22.44 0.66
N ARG A 14 8.99 21.68 0.48
CA ARG A 14 9.06 20.24 0.35
C ARG A 14 9.94 19.79 -0.81
N ILE A 15 9.82 20.40 -1.99
CA ILE A 15 10.65 20.03 -3.14
C ILE A 15 12.14 20.32 -2.88
N ARG A 16 12.47 21.42 -2.19
CA ARG A 16 13.85 21.70 -1.76
C ARG A 16 14.37 20.64 -0.78
N ARG A 17 13.54 20.14 0.15
CA ARG A 17 13.92 19.01 1.03
C ARG A 17 14.19 17.74 0.23
N HIS A 18 13.36 17.42 -0.76
CA HIS A 18 13.60 16.27 -1.65
C HIS A 18 14.92 16.41 -2.40
N GLN A 19 15.20 17.59 -2.96
CA GLN A 19 16.45 17.89 -3.66
C GLN A 19 17.68 17.69 -2.75
N ALA A 20 17.66 18.29 -1.56
CA ALA A 20 18.75 18.15 -0.59
C ALA A 20 18.98 16.68 -0.18
N ALA A 21 17.90 15.90 -0.03
CA ALA A 21 18.00 14.48 0.29
C ALA A 21 18.65 13.67 -0.85
N ILE A 22 18.30 13.96 -2.11
CA ILE A 22 18.90 13.36 -3.31
C ILE A 22 20.39 13.70 -3.39
N GLU A 23 20.76 14.98 -3.24
CA GLU A 23 22.15 15.41 -3.26
C GLU A 23 22.98 14.74 -2.15
N ASN A 24 22.42 14.64 -0.95
CA ASN A 24 23.08 13.97 0.17
C ASN A 24 23.30 12.48 -0.12
N ALA A 25 22.30 11.79 -0.72
CA ALA A 25 22.42 10.36 -1.04
C ALA A 25 23.55 10.06 -2.04
N TYR A 26 23.81 10.96 -2.99
CA TYR A 26 24.94 10.84 -3.92
C TYR A 26 26.29 11.19 -3.28
N ARG A 27 26.32 12.11 -2.29
CA ARG A 27 27.55 12.47 -1.57
C ARG A 27 28.02 11.39 -0.59
N SER A 28 27.10 10.66 0.04
CA SER A 28 27.40 9.68 1.10
C SER A 28 27.58 8.23 0.61
N SER A 29 27.82 8.03 -0.70
CA SER A 29 28.06 6.71 -1.30
C SER A 29 27.01 5.64 -0.96
N GLY A 30 25.74 6.02 -0.83
CA GLY A 30 24.64 5.06 -0.67
C GLY A 30 24.74 4.18 0.57
N ALA A 31 25.26 4.71 1.69
CA ALA A 31 25.31 3.95 2.94
C ALA A 31 23.89 3.43 3.30
N PRO A 32 23.75 2.12 3.56
CA PRO A 32 22.47 1.53 3.97
C PRO A 32 21.98 2.19 5.25
N ARG A 33 20.69 2.56 5.28
CA ARG A 33 20.13 3.38 6.36
C ARG A 33 19.77 2.57 7.61
N PHE A 34 19.58 1.27 7.43
CA PHE A 34 19.02 0.38 8.44
C PHE A 34 19.85 -0.90 8.51
N ALA A 35 20.40 -1.17 9.69
CA ALA A 35 21.09 -2.43 9.97
C ALA A 35 20.05 -3.47 10.40
N ILE A 36 19.91 -4.56 9.62
CA ILE A 36 18.99 -5.64 9.95
C ILE A 36 19.60 -6.52 11.04
N GLU A 37 18.88 -6.73 12.14
CA GLU A 37 19.29 -7.71 13.14
C GLU A 37 18.74 -9.10 12.84
N ASP A 38 17.47 -9.16 12.48
CA ASP A 38 16.77 -10.36 12.03
C ASP A 38 15.51 -9.98 11.25
N THR A 39 14.91 -10.95 10.58
CA THR A 39 13.57 -10.84 9.97
C THR A 39 12.49 -11.18 11.00
N CYS A 40 11.32 -10.56 10.89
CA CYS A 40 10.18 -10.91 11.71
C CYS A 40 9.55 -12.21 11.22
N ARG A 41 9.31 -13.15 12.13
CA ARG A 41 8.73 -14.47 11.86
C ARG A 41 7.76 -14.87 12.97
N LEU A 42 7.05 -15.96 12.75
CA LEU A 42 6.15 -16.54 13.76
C LEU A 42 6.92 -17.11 14.96
N ASP A 43 8.03 -17.81 14.71
CA ASP A 43 8.84 -18.48 15.73
C ASP A 43 9.59 -17.52 16.66
N ASN A 44 9.94 -16.34 16.15
CA ASN A 44 10.69 -15.32 16.88
C ASN A 44 9.81 -14.15 17.36
N GLY A 45 8.49 -14.25 17.26
CA GLY A 45 7.58 -13.22 17.80
C GLY A 45 7.38 -11.97 16.98
N GLY A 46 8.08 -11.83 15.86
CA GLY A 46 7.94 -10.66 14.99
C GLY A 46 6.61 -10.60 14.26
N ILE A 47 5.97 -11.77 14.04
CA ILE A 47 4.66 -11.91 13.40
C ILE A 47 3.73 -12.67 14.35
N GLN A 48 2.52 -12.15 14.54
CA GLN A 48 1.49 -12.78 15.36
C GLN A 48 0.61 -13.70 14.51
N PRO A 49 0.38 -14.96 14.92
CA PRO A 49 -0.59 -15.81 14.23
C PRO A 49 -2.02 -15.29 14.47
N LEU A 50 -2.83 -15.22 13.42
CA LEU A 50 -4.28 -15.01 13.56
C LEU A 50 -5.05 -16.32 13.75
N LYS A 51 -4.42 -17.46 13.50
CA LYS A 51 -5.07 -18.77 13.65
C LYS A 51 -5.47 -19.00 15.12
N GLY A 52 -6.77 -19.22 15.34
CA GLY A 52 -7.33 -19.39 16.68
C GLY A 52 -7.75 -18.09 17.36
N PHE A 53 -7.56 -16.93 16.72
CA PHE A 53 -8.26 -15.71 17.10
C PHE A 53 -9.77 -15.94 16.92
N SER A 54 -10.51 -15.93 18.01
CA SER A 54 -11.97 -15.88 17.98
C SER A 54 -12.36 -14.50 18.49
N PRO A 55 -12.97 -13.65 17.65
CA PRO A 55 -13.49 -12.40 18.18
C PRO A 55 -14.56 -12.79 19.21
N ALA A 56 -14.56 -12.14 20.38
CA ALA A 56 -15.48 -12.47 21.47
C ALA A 56 -16.92 -12.60 20.95
N ALA A 57 -17.75 -13.48 21.52
CA ALA A 57 -19.08 -13.86 21.01
C ALA A 57 -20.06 -12.70 20.66
N ASN A 58 -19.74 -11.46 21.06
CA ASN A 58 -20.44 -10.22 20.71
C ASN A 58 -19.89 -9.51 19.45
N ALA A 59 -19.01 -10.14 18.66
CA ALA A 59 -18.37 -9.57 17.48
C ALA A 59 -19.34 -9.18 16.34
N SER A 60 -20.54 -9.75 16.34
CA SER A 60 -21.63 -9.38 15.44
C SER A 60 -22.11 -7.92 15.61
N ASN A 61 -21.71 -7.24 16.69
CA ASN A 61 -21.98 -5.82 16.96
C ASN A 61 -20.72 -4.93 16.89
N ALA A 62 -19.61 -5.41 16.32
CA ALA A 62 -18.44 -4.56 16.11
C ALA A 62 -18.84 -3.35 15.25
N PRO A 63 -18.48 -2.11 15.64
CA PRO A 63 -18.88 -0.93 14.90
C PRO A 63 -18.31 -1.00 13.48
N ARG A 64 -19.14 -0.66 12.49
CA ARG A 64 -18.63 -0.36 11.16
C ARG A 64 -17.97 1.01 11.26
N ASP A 65 -16.64 1.03 11.23
CA ASP A 65 -15.83 2.25 11.35
C ASP A 65 -14.56 2.21 10.51
N ILE A 66 -14.53 1.38 9.46
CA ILE A 66 -13.38 1.23 8.57
C ILE A 66 -13.74 1.69 7.16
N VAL A 67 -12.87 2.47 6.53
CA VAL A 67 -13.01 2.86 5.11
C VAL A 67 -12.02 2.08 4.27
N ALA A 68 -12.47 1.41 3.21
CA ALA A 68 -11.54 0.86 2.23
C ALA A 68 -10.86 2.01 1.49
N PHE A 69 -9.53 2.01 1.46
CA PHE A 69 -8.71 3.04 0.84
C PHE A 69 -7.83 2.40 -0.24
N VAL A 70 -8.12 2.69 -1.51
CA VAL A 70 -7.50 2.01 -2.65
C VAL A 70 -6.68 2.98 -3.49
N PRO A 71 -5.34 2.86 -3.50
CA PRO A 71 -4.50 3.52 -4.47
C PRO A 71 -4.80 2.97 -5.88
N ALA A 72 -5.45 3.78 -6.72
CA ALA A 72 -5.87 3.43 -8.08
C ALA A 72 -5.26 4.34 -9.16
N ALA A 73 -4.42 5.29 -8.77
CA ALA A 73 -3.75 6.25 -9.66
C ALA A 73 -2.55 5.67 -10.43
N GLY A 74 -2.13 4.44 -10.11
CA GLY A 74 -0.98 3.80 -10.74
C GLY A 74 -1.16 3.62 -12.26
N ALA A 75 -0.14 4.00 -13.02
CA ALA A 75 -0.11 3.80 -14.47
C ALA A 75 -0.11 2.30 -14.82
N ALA A 76 -0.85 1.93 -15.86
CA ALA A 76 -0.90 0.56 -16.38
C ALA A 76 0.37 0.16 -17.18
N SER A 77 1.42 0.98 -17.23
CA SER A 77 2.53 0.83 -18.19
C SER A 77 3.26 -0.52 -18.17
N ARG A 78 3.46 -1.12 -16.99
CA ARG A 78 3.99 -2.51 -16.88
C ARG A 78 2.94 -3.56 -17.19
N TYR A 79 1.68 -3.26 -16.89
CA TYR A 79 0.55 -4.14 -17.17
C TYR A 79 0.35 -4.26 -18.69
N SER A 80 0.36 -3.14 -19.41
CA SER A 80 0.13 -3.03 -20.85
C SER A 80 1.38 -3.22 -21.72
N THR A 81 2.51 -3.70 -21.17
CA THR A 81 3.73 -3.97 -21.97
C THR A 81 3.47 -4.81 -23.24
N PRO A 82 2.64 -5.87 -23.22
CA PRO A 82 2.32 -6.61 -24.45
C PRO A 82 1.61 -5.77 -25.52
N LEU A 83 0.96 -4.67 -25.13
CA LEU A 83 0.19 -3.78 -26.02
C LEU A 83 1.00 -2.55 -26.47
N PHE A 84 2.26 -2.42 -26.02
CA PHE A 84 3.06 -1.22 -26.24
C PHE A 84 3.26 -0.89 -27.72
N GLN A 85 3.59 -1.90 -28.54
CA GLN A 85 3.81 -1.69 -29.98
C GLN A 85 2.54 -1.16 -30.67
N LEU A 86 1.38 -1.76 -30.38
CA LEU A 86 0.10 -1.30 -30.90
C LEU A 86 -0.21 0.12 -30.42
N THR A 87 0.03 0.42 -29.14
CA THR A 87 -0.20 1.75 -28.56
C THR A 87 0.68 2.80 -29.24
N SER A 88 1.98 2.54 -29.39
CA SER A 88 2.92 3.46 -30.05
C SER A 88 2.60 3.67 -31.52
N CYS A 89 2.16 2.63 -32.23
CA CYS A 89 1.66 2.79 -33.59
C CYS A 89 0.44 3.71 -33.59
N LEU A 90 -0.56 3.48 -32.73
CA LEU A 90 -1.78 4.28 -32.66
C LEU A 90 -1.54 5.75 -32.26
N GLU A 91 -0.50 6.03 -31.48
CA GLU A 91 -0.06 7.40 -31.15
C GLU A 91 0.60 8.14 -32.32
N SER A 92 1.25 7.42 -33.25
CA SER A 92 1.97 8.02 -34.37
C SER A 92 1.04 8.43 -35.50
N ALA A 93 0.96 9.72 -35.83
CA ALA A 93 0.14 10.21 -36.94
C ALA A 93 0.46 9.54 -38.30
N ASP A 94 1.69 9.04 -38.46
CA ASP A 94 2.16 8.39 -39.69
C ASP A 94 1.87 6.88 -39.74
N CYS A 95 1.35 6.26 -38.66
CA CYS A 95 1.10 4.82 -38.67
C CYS A 95 -0.05 4.46 -39.63
N SER A 96 0.23 3.60 -40.59
CA SER A 96 -0.70 3.10 -41.59
C SER A 96 -1.69 2.08 -41.03
N LEU A 97 -2.82 1.88 -41.73
CA LEU A 97 -3.79 0.84 -41.37
C LEU A 97 -3.15 -0.55 -41.41
N GLU A 98 -2.28 -0.80 -42.38
CA GLU A 98 -1.57 -2.07 -42.56
C GLU A 98 -0.64 -2.38 -41.38
N GLU A 99 0.03 -1.38 -40.81
CA GLU A 99 0.84 -1.55 -39.59
C GLU A 99 -0.03 -1.88 -38.37
N ILE A 100 -1.17 -1.20 -38.22
CA ILE A 100 -2.14 -1.49 -37.13
C ILE A 100 -2.64 -2.93 -37.26
N VAL A 101 -3.06 -3.34 -38.45
CA VAL A 101 -3.49 -4.71 -38.75
C VAL A 101 -2.38 -5.71 -38.40
N GLY A 102 -1.15 -5.46 -38.84
CA GLY A 102 -0.01 -6.34 -38.55
C GLY A 102 0.26 -6.52 -37.05
N HIS A 103 0.21 -5.43 -36.27
CA HIS A 103 0.35 -5.50 -34.82
C HIS A 103 -0.81 -6.29 -34.16
N MET A 104 -2.05 -6.08 -34.61
CA MET A 104 -3.20 -6.80 -34.08
C MET A 104 -3.21 -8.29 -34.46
N GLU A 105 -2.76 -8.64 -35.67
CA GLU A 105 -2.58 -10.04 -36.09
C GLU A 105 -1.47 -10.72 -35.29
N SER A 106 -0.36 -10.02 -35.01
CA SER A 106 0.69 -10.51 -34.11
C SER A 106 0.11 -10.84 -32.73
N LEU A 107 -0.67 -9.91 -32.13
CA LEU A 107 -1.35 -10.15 -30.86
C LEU A 107 -2.34 -11.32 -30.93
N LYS A 108 -3.11 -11.42 -32.02
CA LYS A 108 -4.05 -12.55 -32.24
C LYS A 108 -3.30 -13.88 -32.27
N SER A 109 -2.12 -13.94 -32.90
CA SER A 109 -1.27 -15.14 -32.94
C SER A 109 -0.75 -15.55 -31.55
N GLU A 110 -0.56 -14.58 -30.64
CA GLU A 110 -0.20 -14.82 -29.24
C GLU A 110 -1.42 -15.22 -28.35
N GLY A 111 -2.61 -15.34 -28.94
CA GLY A 111 -3.84 -15.70 -28.25
C GLY A 111 -4.56 -14.53 -27.58
N ALA A 112 -4.29 -13.28 -27.99
CA ALA A 112 -4.86 -12.08 -27.37
C ALA A 112 -6.39 -12.00 -27.40
N ALA A 113 -7.05 -12.75 -28.28
CA ALA A 113 -8.51 -12.88 -28.31
C ALA A 113 -9.12 -13.38 -26.98
N PHE A 114 -8.33 -14.01 -26.11
CA PHE A 114 -8.75 -14.50 -24.79
C PHE A 114 -8.10 -13.76 -23.62
N TRP A 115 -7.35 -12.69 -23.90
CA TRP A 115 -6.76 -11.86 -22.86
C TRP A 115 -7.83 -10.95 -22.23
N PRO A 116 -7.62 -10.51 -20.99
CA PRO A 116 -8.52 -9.56 -20.33
C PRO A 116 -8.26 -8.16 -20.88
N LEU A 117 -8.88 -7.88 -22.03
CA LEU A 117 -8.76 -6.62 -22.77
C LEU A 117 -10.12 -5.89 -22.81
N PRO A 118 -10.11 -4.55 -22.97
CA PRO A 118 -11.32 -3.78 -23.22
C PRO A 118 -12.16 -4.39 -24.36
N ALA A 119 -13.49 -4.25 -24.25
CA ALA A 119 -14.43 -4.92 -25.15
C ALA A 119 -14.23 -4.57 -26.62
N SER A 120 -13.86 -3.32 -26.92
CA SER A 120 -13.49 -2.83 -28.26
C SER A 120 -12.36 -3.67 -28.88
N ILE A 121 -11.24 -3.80 -28.16
CA ILE A 121 -10.05 -4.53 -28.58
C ILE A 121 -10.34 -6.03 -28.66
N ALA A 122 -11.01 -6.58 -27.64
CA ALA A 122 -11.36 -7.99 -27.59
C ALA A 122 -12.29 -8.40 -28.76
N SER A 123 -13.20 -7.51 -29.17
CA SER A 123 -14.09 -7.73 -30.31
C SER A 123 -13.33 -7.70 -31.63
N LEU A 124 -12.41 -6.73 -31.80
CA LEU A 124 -11.54 -6.66 -32.98
C LEU A 124 -10.67 -7.91 -33.14
N LEU A 125 -10.04 -8.39 -32.07
CA LEU A 125 -9.20 -9.59 -32.11
C LEU A 125 -9.97 -10.87 -32.45
N LYS A 126 -11.30 -10.86 -32.26
CA LYS A 126 -12.20 -11.97 -32.62
C LYS A 126 -12.85 -11.81 -33.99
N ALA A 127 -12.68 -10.66 -34.66
CA ALA A 127 -13.23 -10.45 -36.00
C ALA A 127 -12.63 -11.45 -37.00
N GLU A 128 -13.48 -11.91 -37.92
CA GLU A 128 -13.07 -12.73 -39.08
C GLU A 128 -12.28 -11.88 -40.08
N ASP A 129 -12.79 -10.68 -40.40
CA ASP A 129 -12.11 -9.68 -41.21
C ASP A 129 -11.69 -8.48 -40.34
N LEU A 130 -10.47 -8.57 -39.82
CA LEU A 130 -9.89 -7.53 -38.96
C LEU A 130 -9.70 -6.20 -39.71
N ARG A 131 -9.37 -6.27 -41.01
CA ARG A 131 -9.10 -5.08 -41.81
C ARG A 131 -10.38 -4.27 -42.02
N ALA A 132 -11.47 -4.95 -42.40
CA ALA A 132 -12.77 -4.30 -42.54
C ALA A 132 -13.26 -3.72 -41.20
N ALA A 133 -13.08 -4.45 -40.10
CA ALA A 133 -13.46 -3.98 -38.77
C ALA A 133 -12.72 -2.69 -38.37
N LEU A 134 -11.40 -2.64 -38.61
CA LEU A 134 -10.58 -1.47 -38.31
C LEU A 134 -10.87 -0.25 -39.21
N GLN A 135 -11.27 -0.46 -40.47
CA GLN A 135 -11.64 0.65 -41.37
C GLN A 135 -12.82 1.48 -40.86
N SER A 136 -13.71 0.85 -40.10
CA SER A 136 -14.92 1.49 -39.55
C SER A 136 -14.72 2.07 -38.14
N LEU A 137 -13.56 1.84 -37.53
CA LEU A 137 -13.34 2.13 -36.11
C LEU A 137 -12.63 3.48 -35.92
N ASP A 138 -13.03 4.21 -34.89
CA ASP A 138 -12.33 5.42 -34.49
C ASP A 138 -11.01 5.06 -33.80
N ARG A 139 -9.90 5.46 -34.44
CA ARG A 139 -8.54 5.28 -33.93
C ARG A 139 -8.35 5.95 -32.56
N HIS A 140 -9.00 7.08 -32.32
CA HIS A 140 -8.87 7.80 -31.06
C HIS A 140 -9.49 7.00 -29.91
N SER A 141 -10.71 6.49 -30.09
CA SER A 141 -11.37 5.60 -29.13
C SER A 141 -10.54 4.35 -28.80
N LEU A 142 -9.90 3.71 -29.79
CA LEU A 142 -9.05 2.54 -29.55
C LEU A 142 -7.82 2.88 -28.69
N LEU A 143 -7.23 4.05 -28.94
CA LEU A 143 -6.10 4.54 -28.17
C LEU A 143 -6.51 4.87 -26.72
N GLU A 144 -7.67 5.50 -26.52
CA GLU A 144 -8.20 5.79 -25.19
C GLU A 144 -8.38 4.51 -24.35
N ASP A 145 -8.93 3.44 -24.95
CA ASP A 145 -9.12 2.15 -24.28
C ASP A 145 -7.79 1.49 -23.88
N LEU A 146 -6.75 1.62 -24.71
CA LEU A 146 -5.40 1.10 -24.40
C LEU A 146 -4.68 1.91 -23.32
N GLN A 147 -5.05 3.17 -23.15
CA GLN A 147 -4.45 4.09 -22.17
C GLN A 147 -5.25 4.18 -20.86
N LEU A 148 -6.31 3.37 -20.70
CA LEU A 148 -7.11 3.35 -19.48
C LEU A 148 -6.23 3.13 -18.24
N PRO A 149 -6.51 3.85 -17.13
CA PRO A 149 -5.91 3.55 -15.84
C PRO A 149 -6.09 2.08 -15.48
N LYS A 150 -5.11 1.48 -14.81
CA LYS A 150 -5.12 0.03 -14.50
C LYS A 150 -6.41 -0.41 -13.81
N ALA A 151 -6.98 0.44 -12.96
CA ALA A 151 -8.25 0.17 -12.29
C ALA A 151 -9.42 -0.12 -13.25
N LEU A 152 -9.45 0.55 -14.40
CA LEU A 152 -10.51 0.44 -15.41
C LEU A 152 -10.20 -0.62 -16.47
N MET A 153 -9.01 -1.25 -16.41
CA MET A 153 -8.66 -2.36 -17.29
C MET A 153 -9.32 -3.66 -16.81
N PRO A 154 -9.76 -4.53 -17.73
CA PRO A 154 -10.20 -5.87 -17.38
C PRO A 154 -9.10 -6.69 -16.69
N CYS A 155 -9.49 -7.47 -15.68
CA CYS A 155 -8.61 -8.38 -14.95
C CYS A 155 -9.01 -9.86 -15.10
N VAL A 156 -10.09 -10.13 -15.83
CA VAL A 156 -10.60 -11.47 -16.16
C VAL A 156 -11.08 -11.52 -17.62
N ALA A 157 -11.08 -12.70 -18.22
CA ALA A 157 -11.41 -12.87 -19.64
C ALA A 157 -12.85 -12.46 -19.99
N GLU A 158 -13.77 -12.46 -19.01
CA GLU A 158 -15.15 -12.00 -19.16
C GLU A 158 -15.31 -10.47 -19.20
N GLY A 159 -14.22 -9.71 -19.05
CA GLY A 159 -14.22 -8.25 -19.22
C GLY A 159 -14.40 -7.45 -17.92
N MET A 160 -14.59 -8.10 -16.77
CA MET A 160 -14.70 -7.37 -15.50
C MET A 160 -13.37 -6.72 -15.12
N THR A 161 -13.45 -5.46 -14.74
CA THR A 161 -12.31 -4.60 -14.40
C THR A 161 -11.81 -4.81 -12.98
N PHE A 162 -10.59 -4.34 -12.71
CA PHE A 162 -10.04 -4.32 -11.36
C PHE A 162 -10.93 -3.54 -10.38
N LEU A 163 -11.46 -2.39 -10.82
CA LEU A 163 -12.34 -1.55 -10.02
C LEU A 163 -13.63 -2.28 -9.65
N GLU A 164 -14.30 -2.90 -10.63
CA GLU A 164 -15.55 -3.63 -10.40
C GLU A 164 -15.35 -4.81 -9.46
N MET A 165 -14.26 -5.58 -9.65
CA MET A 165 -13.89 -6.65 -8.74
C MET A 165 -13.64 -6.13 -7.32
N LYS A 166 -12.93 -5.00 -7.20
CA LYS A 166 -12.60 -4.39 -5.90
C LYS A 166 -13.85 -3.91 -5.17
N ILE A 167 -14.80 -3.29 -5.88
CA ILE A 167 -16.08 -2.85 -5.31
C ILE A 167 -16.84 -4.04 -4.72
N ARG A 168 -16.93 -5.15 -5.47
CA ARG A 168 -17.61 -6.38 -5.01
C ARG A 168 -16.93 -7.03 -3.82
N GLU A 169 -15.60 -7.02 -3.77
CA GLU A 169 -14.85 -7.51 -2.62
C GLU A 169 -15.17 -6.72 -1.35
N HIS A 170 -15.16 -5.39 -1.43
CA HIS A 170 -15.43 -4.52 -0.29
C HIS A 170 -16.89 -4.56 0.16
N GLU A 171 -17.83 -4.63 -0.79
CA GLU A 171 -19.25 -4.79 -0.49
C GLU A 171 -19.52 -6.04 0.37
N ALA A 172 -18.70 -7.09 0.20
CA ALA A 172 -18.78 -8.32 0.97
C ALA A 172 -18.04 -8.27 2.33
N ILE A 173 -17.36 -7.17 2.68
CA ILE A 173 -16.69 -6.98 3.97
C ILE A 173 -17.56 -6.13 4.89
N GLU A 174 -18.13 -6.78 5.91
CA GLU A 174 -19.14 -6.19 6.79
C GLU A 174 -18.68 -4.98 7.63
N SER A 175 -17.40 -4.88 7.96
CA SER A 175 -16.87 -3.80 8.83
C SER A 175 -16.68 -2.46 8.12
N LEU A 176 -16.88 -2.41 6.80
CA LEU A 176 -16.65 -1.21 6.00
C LEU A 176 -17.86 -0.25 6.07
N VAL A 177 -17.57 1.05 6.17
CA VAL A 177 -18.55 2.16 6.08
C VAL A 177 -18.47 2.92 4.76
N GLY A 178 -17.40 2.71 4.00
CA GLY A 178 -17.11 3.49 2.80
C GLY A 178 -16.00 2.86 1.97
N GLN A 179 -15.97 3.23 0.69
CA GLN A 179 -14.89 2.91 -0.23
C GLN A 179 -14.36 4.21 -0.82
N LEU A 180 -13.05 4.40 -0.77
CA LEU A 180 -12.37 5.57 -1.30
C LEU A 180 -11.28 5.13 -2.26
N TYR A 181 -11.38 5.60 -3.50
CA TYR A 181 -10.40 5.33 -4.55
C TYR A 181 -9.58 6.58 -4.83
N VAL A 182 -8.26 6.46 -4.72
CA VAL A 182 -7.35 7.54 -5.12
C VAL A 182 -7.00 7.37 -6.59
N VAL A 183 -7.52 8.24 -7.45
CA VAL A 183 -7.52 8.10 -8.92
C VAL A 183 -6.53 9.07 -9.57
N PRO A 184 -6.14 8.88 -10.84
CA PRO A 184 -5.31 9.86 -11.53
C PRO A 184 -6.01 11.22 -11.68
N PRO A 185 -5.28 12.33 -11.85
CA PRO A 185 -5.88 13.63 -12.14
C PRO A 185 -6.83 13.60 -13.33
N ARG A 186 -7.96 14.32 -13.21
CA ARG A 186 -9.01 14.44 -14.24
C ARG A 186 -9.70 13.12 -14.64
N GLN A 187 -9.57 12.07 -13.83
CA GLN A 187 -10.20 10.76 -14.08
C GLN A 187 -11.39 10.48 -13.14
N SER A 188 -11.76 11.40 -12.24
CA SER A 188 -12.86 11.18 -11.28
C SER A 188 -14.17 10.74 -11.95
N LYS A 189 -14.55 11.40 -13.05
CA LYS A 189 -15.80 11.10 -13.77
C LYS A 189 -15.80 9.67 -14.35
N ALA A 190 -14.69 9.25 -14.94
CA ALA A 190 -14.57 7.91 -15.51
C ALA A 190 -14.71 6.82 -14.44
N PHE A 191 -14.06 7.01 -13.28
CA PHE A 191 -14.16 6.09 -12.15
C PHE A 191 -15.56 6.05 -11.53
N LEU A 192 -16.20 7.20 -11.32
CA LEU A 192 -17.56 7.26 -10.78
C LEU A 192 -18.57 6.61 -11.73
N ASN A 193 -18.44 6.82 -13.03
CA ASN A 193 -19.29 6.15 -14.03
C ASN A 193 -19.10 4.63 -14.01
N ALA A 194 -17.86 4.15 -13.94
CA ALA A 194 -17.58 2.72 -13.84
C ALA A 194 -18.10 2.12 -12.52
N ALA A 195 -17.96 2.83 -11.41
CA ALA A 195 -18.48 2.40 -10.11
C ALA A 195 -20.02 2.33 -10.08
N ALA A 196 -20.71 3.27 -10.73
CA ALA A 196 -22.17 3.29 -10.83
C ALA A 196 -22.74 2.09 -11.60
N ALA A 197 -21.95 1.44 -12.46
CA ALA A 197 -22.35 0.23 -13.18
C ALA A 197 -22.36 -1.03 -12.29
N VAL A 198 -21.83 -0.96 -11.07
CA VAL A 198 -21.76 -2.08 -10.12
C VAL A 198 -22.78 -1.88 -9.01
N ALA A 199 -23.56 -2.90 -8.69
CA ALA A 199 -24.43 -2.84 -7.51
C ALA A 199 -23.59 -2.75 -6.22
N HIS A 200 -23.81 -1.69 -5.44
CA HIS A 200 -23.14 -1.43 -4.17
C HIS A 200 -24.09 -0.70 -3.20
N GLN A 201 -23.98 -0.99 -1.91
CA GLN A 201 -24.72 -0.29 -0.84
C GLN A 201 -23.79 0.59 -0.01
N ILE A 202 -22.50 0.22 0.07
CA ILE A 202 -21.49 1.01 0.78
C ILE A 202 -21.13 2.23 -0.08
N PRO A 203 -21.14 3.46 0.46
CA PRO A 203 -20.81 4.66 -0.29
C PRO A 203 -19.42 4.60 -0.94
N ILE A 204 -19.34 5.06 -2.19
CA ILE A 204 -18.10 5.16 -2.95
C ILE A 204 -17.74 6.63 -3.15
N GLN A 205 -16.49 6.97 -2.90
CA GLN A 205 -15.92 8.30 -3.11
C GLN A 205 -14.60 8.17 -3.89
N VAL A 206 -14.25 9.22 -4.63
CA VAL A 206 -12.99 9.30 -5.38
C VAL A 206 -12.22 10.55 -4.95
N LEU A 207 -10.91 10.42 -4.80
CA LEU A 207 -9.99 11.54 -4.61
C LEU A 207 -8.95 11.52 -5.73
N GLU A 208 -8.69 12.65 -6.37
CA GLU A 208 -7.64 12.73 -7.38
C GLU A 208 -6.27 12.84 -6.72
N GLN A 209 -5.27 12.14 -7.27
CA GLN A 209 -3.89 12.25 -6.85
C GLN A 209 -3.32 13.59 -7.33
N GLY A 210 -3.49 14.63 -6.51
CA GLY A 210 -3.09 15.99 -6.83
C GLY A 210 -1.57 16.20 -6.95
N PRO A 211 -1.14 17.38 -7.45
CA PRO A 211 0.28 17.76 -7.53
C PRO A 211 0.97 17.82 -6.16
N ASP A 212 0.21 18.07 -5.11
CA ASP A 212 0.63 18.03 -3.70
C ASP A 212 1.05 16.63 -3.24
N LEU A 213 0.72 15.57 -3.99
CA LEU A 213 1.20 14.21 -3.74
C LEU A 213 2.37 13.82 -4.66
N SER A 214 2.88 14.78 -5.43
CA SER A 214 3.95 14.60 -6.39
C SER A 214 5.26 15.26 -5.94
N THR A 215 6.35 14.86 -6.60
CA THR A 215 7.65 15.52 -6.59
C THR A 215 8.01 15.90 -8.03
N ILE A 216 9.22 16.37 -8.27
CA ILE A 216 9.77 16.57 -9.62
C ILE A 216 10.92 15.59 -9.88
N ARG A 217 11.17 15.34 -11.17
CA ARG A 217 12.39 14.66 -11.64
C ARG A 217 13.59 15.60 -11.50
N PHE A 218 14.71 15.01 -11.10
CA PHE A 218 16.02 15.65 -11.05
C PHE A 218 16.99 14.87 -11.94
N LEU A 219 18.08 15.52 -12.32
CA LEU A 219 19.26 14.86 -12.86
C LEU A 219 20.08 14.25 -11.70
N PRO A 220 20.96 13.27 -11.95
CA PRO A 220 21.88 12.75 -10.93
C PRO A 220 22.77 13.82 -10.29
N SER A 221 22.95 14.98 -10.95
CA SER A 221 23.63 16.16 -10.38
C SER A 221 22.87 16.84 -9.24
N GLY A 222 21.59 16.51 -9.05
CA GLY A 222 20.68 17.19 -8.12
C GLY A 222 19.92 18.36 -8.74
N GLU A 223 20.20 18.73 -9.99
CA GLU A 223 19.48 19.80 -10.69
C GLU A 223 18.09 19.35 -11.17
N PRO A 224 17.04 20.19 -11.12
CA PRO A 224 15.74 19.87 -11.67
C PRO A 224 15.79 19.49 -13.16
N PHE A 225 15.21 18.36 -13.52
CA PHE A 225 15.01 18.00 -14.92
C PHE A 225 13.93 18.90 -15.52
N ARG A 226 14.17 19.37 -16.75
CA ARG A 226 13.24 20.21 -17.50
C ARG A 226 12.81 19.53 -18.78
N GLU A 227 11.54 19.71 -19.13
CA GLU A 227 11.02 19.30 -20.42
C GLU A 227 11.57 20.21 -21.55
N ALA A 228 11.34 19.83 -22.80
CA ALA A 228 11.83 20.58 -23.97
C ALA A 228 11.32 22.03 -24.02
N ASP A 229 10.15 22.31 -23.42
CA ASP A 229 9.57 23.65 -23.30
C ASP A 229 10.10 24.44 -22.07
N GLY A 230 11.05 23.88 -21.32
CA GLY A 230 11.63 24.47 -20.12
C GLY A 230 10.82 24.27 -18.83
N SER A 231 9.63 23.66 -18.92
CA SER A 231 8.79 23.36 -17.75
C SER A 231 9.42 22.30 -16.85
N LEU A 232 9.02 22.29 -15.57
CA LEU A 232 9.43 21.24 -14.63
C LEU A 232 8.66 19.96 -14.95
N SER A 233 9.23 18.80 -14.57
CA SER A 233 8.66 17.49 -14.85
C SER A 233 8.14 16.80 -13.58
N PRO A 234 6.85 16.97 -13.22
CA PRO A 234 6.19 16.26 -12.13
C PRO A 234 6.22 14.74 -12.25
N VAL A 235 6.37 14.07 -11.11
CA VAL A 235 6.23 12.62 -10.97
C VAL A 235 5.61 12.32 -9.60
N PRO A 236 4.71 11.33 -9.47
CA PRO A 236 4.17 10.94 -8.16
C PRO A 236 5.30 10.67 -7.14
N ALA A 237 5.18 11.18 -5.92
CA ALA A 237 6.21 11.05 -4.88
C ALA A 237 6.15 9.69 -4.15
N GLY A 238 5.66 8.65 -4.82
CA GLY A 238 5.40 7.33 -4.26
C GLY A 238 4.10 7.25 -3.46
N HIS A 239 3.73 6.02 -3.13
CA HIS A 239 2.52 5.68 -2.39
C HIS A 239 2.49 6.29 -0.99
N GLY A 240 3.65 6.56 -0.36
CA GLY A 240 3.72 7.11 0.99
C GLY A 240 3.09 8.50 1.13
N ALA A 241 3.05 9.27 0.04
CA ALA A 241 2.36 10.54 -0.01
C ALA A 241 0.86 10.42 0.31
N LEU A 242 0.25 9.25 0.07
CA LEU A 242 -1.18 9.02 0.31
C LEU A 242 -1.59 9.16 1.79
N ALA A 243 -0.64 9.06 2.74
CA ALA A 243 -0.90 9.34 4.15
C ALA A 243 -1.40 10.78 4.39
N ALA A 244 -1.04 11.72 3.52
CA ALA A 244 -1.52 13.10 3.58
C ALA A 244 -3.05 13.21 3.37
N LEU A 245 -3.67 12.20 2.77
CA LEU A 245 -5.11 12.17 2.53
C LEU A 245 -5.93 11.69 3.74
N PHE A 246 -5.31 11.17 4.81
CA PHE A 246 -6.06 10.58 5.93
C PHE A 246 -7.03 11.55 6.62
N PRO A 247 -6.69 12.84 6.85
CA PRO A 247 -7.67 13.79 7.40
C PRO A 247 -8.85 14.05 6.45
N GLU A 248 -8.61 14.02 5.14
CA GLU A 248 -9.67 14.14 4.15
C GLU A 248 -10.60 12.92 4.17
N VAL A 249 -10.05 11.71 4.35
CA VAL A 249 -10.86 10.51 4.60
C VAL A 249 -11.74 10.68 5.84
N GLN A 250 -11.19 11.19 6.95
CA GLN A 250 -11.96 11.46 8.17
C GLN A 250 -13.10 12.45 7.94
N ARG A 251 -12.86 13.48 7.12
CA ARG A 251 -13.85 14.50 6.78
C ARG A 251 -15.01 13.93 5.96
N ILE A 252 -14.70 13.06 5.00
CA ILE A 252 -15.68 12.39 4.14
C ILE A 252 -16.46 11.33 4.92
N TYR A 253 -15.78 10.60 5.81
CA TYR A 253 -16.35 9.53 6.63
C TYR A 253 -16.15 9.84 8.14
N PRO A 254 -16.99 10.70 8.75
CA PRO A 254 -16.80 11.15 10.14
C PRO A 254 -16.85 10.04 11.19
N THR A 255 -17.51 8.92 10.89
CA THR A 255 -17.60 7.76 11.78
C THR A 255 -16.42 6.80 11.64
N ALA A 256 -15.61 6.96 10.59
CA ALA A 256 -14.46 6.10 10.37
C ALA A 256 -13.38 6.40 11.40
N ARG A 257 -12.75 5.34 11.91
CA ARG A 257 -11.59 5.39 12.79
C ARG A 257 -10.35 4.79 12.15
N SER A 258 -10.55 3.91 11.18
CA SER A 258 -9.47 3.25 10.47
C SER A 258 -9.70 3.27 8.97
N ILE A 259 -8.62 3.10 8.25
CA ILE A 259 -8.61 2.81 6.82
C ILE A 259 -8.07 1.41 6.58
N PHE A 260 -8.61 0.74 5.57
CA PHE A 260 -8.15 -0.54 5.08
C PHE A 260 -7.53 -0.38 3.70
N ILE A 261 -6.21 -0.47 3.63
CA ILE A 261 -5.43 -0.17 2.42
C ILE A 261 -5.13 -1.48 1.69
N ARG A 262 -5.48 -1.50 0.40
CA ARG A 262 -5.13 -2.57 -0.55
C ARG A 262 -4.84 -1.98 -1.92
N ASN A 263 -3.91 -2.60 -2.65
CA ASN A 263 -3.65 -2.20 -4.04
C ASN A 263 -4.81 -2.59 -4.96
N ILE A 264 -5.05 -1.75 -5.97
CA ILE A 264 -6.10 -1.98 -6.96
C ILE A 264 -5.90 -3.27 -7.76
N ASP A 265 -4.64 -3.67 -7.98
CA ASP A 265 -4.28 -4.83 -8.80
C ASP A 265 -4.21 -6.15 -8.05
N ASN A 266 -4.37 -6.13 -6.72
CA ASN A 266 -4.49 -7.32 -5.90
C ASN A 266 -5.95 -7.71 -5.74
N VAL A 267 -6.46 -8.57 -6.62
CA VAL A 267 -7.84 -9.05 -6.63
C VAL A 267 -7.89 -10.45 -6.02
N MET A 268 -8.67 -10.61 -4.95
CA MET A 268 -8.85 -11.86 -4.20
C MET A 268 -10.23 -12.49 -4.39
N GLY A 269 -11.17 -11.77 -5.02
CA GLY A 269 -12.56 -12.19 -5.19
C GLY A 269 -13.39 -12.17 -3.91
N ALA A 270 -14.67 -12.49 -4.05
CA ALA A 270 -15.65 -12.54 -2.96
C ALA A 270 -15.90 -13.99 -2.49
N LYS A 271 -14.89 -14.85 -2.56
CA LYS A 271 -14.98 -16.21 -2.02
C LYS A 271 -14.79 -16.21 -0.51
N ASP A 272 -15.56 -17.08 0.12
CA ASP A 272 -15.69 -17.21 1.57
C ASP A 272 -14.35 -17.34 2.34
N PRO A 273 -13.32 -18.09 1.90
CA PRO A 273 -12.02 -18.09 2.60
C PRO A 273 -11.30 -16.73 2.63
N ALA A 274 -11.39 -15.94 1.56
CA ALA A 274 -10.76 -14.63 1.47
C ALA A 274 -11.51 -13.58 2.31
N LEU A 275 -12.83 -13.65 2.30
CA LEU A 275 -13.69 -12.81 3.12
C LEU A 275 -13.50 -13.10 4.60
N ARG A 276 -13.42 -14.38 5.01
CA ARG A 276 -13.10 -14.73 6.40
C ARG A 276 -11.74 -14.19 6.84
N ALA A 277 -10.70 -14.38 6.03
CA ALA A 277 -9.37 -13.86 6.35
C ALA A 277 -9.37 -12.33 6.53
N SER A 278 -10.13 -11.61 5.68
CA SER A 278 -10.29 -10.16 5.78
C SER A 278 -11.07 -9.76 7.04
N ARG A 279 -12.14 -10.49 7.37
CA ARG A 279 -12.93 -10.29 8.59
C ARG A 279 -12.07 -10.48 9.84
N ASP A 280 -11.35 -11.59 9.93
CA ASP A 280 -10.50 -11.91 11.10
C ASP A 280 -9.41 -10.87 11.29
N PHE A 281 -8.75 -10.45 10.20
CA PHE A 281 -7.75 -9.39 10.20
C PHE A 281 -8.31 -8.04 10.70
N LEU A 282 -9.45 -7.61 10.17
CA LEU A 282 -10.06 -6.33 10.54
C LEU A 282 -10.60 -6.35 11.98
N ASN A 283 -11.18 -7.47 12.41
CA ASN A 283 -11.63 -7.65 13.79
C ASN A 283 -10.46 -7.60 14.77
N PHE A 284 -9.32 -8.22 14.43
CA PHE A 284 -8.11 -8.13 15.24
C PHE A 284 -7.61 -6.69 15.36
N HIS A 285 -7.59 -5.94 14.24
CA HIS A 285 -7.24 -4.51 14.27
C HIS A 285 -8.19 -3.69 15.15
N GLN A 286 -9.51 -3.87 15.00
CA GLN A 286 -10.50 -3.16 15.80
C GLN A 286 -10.38 -3.46 17.30
N MET A 287 -10.09 -4.71 17.67
CA MET A 287 -9.84 -5.08 19.06
C MET A 287 -8.64 -4.31 19.63
N ILE A 288 -7.52 -4.25 18.89
CA ILE A 288 -6.34 -3.49 19.32
C ILE A 288 -6.70 -2.02 19.44
N LEU A 289 -7.29 -1.42 18.40
CA LEU A 289 -7.61 0.00 18.39
C LEU A 289 -8.53 0.39 19.55
N ASN A 290 -9.61 -0.37 19.78
CA ASN A 290 -10.53 -0.11 20.88
C ASN A 290 -9.84 -0.18 22.25
N SER A 291 -9.01 -1.20 22.46
CA SER A 291 -8.25 -1.37 23.70
C SER A 291 -7.24 -0.23 23.90
N ILE A 292 -6.54 0.18 22.84
CA ILE A 292 -5.58 1.30 22.87
C ILE A 292 -6.28 2.63 23.13
N ARG A 293 -7.47 2.86 22.59
CA ARG A 293 -8.29 4.04 22.91
C ARG A 293 -8.68 4.06 24.38
N THR A 294 -9.14 2.94 24.93
CA THR A 294 -9.41 2.81 26.37
C THR A 294 -8.16 3.10 27.21
N ILE A 295 -6.99 2.59 26.79
CA ILE A 295 -5.70 2.91 27.44
C ILE A 295 -5.44 4.42 27.41
N ARG A 296 -5.52 5.06 26.24
CA ARG A 296 -5.29 6.52 26.09
C ARG A 296 -6.21 7.34 26.99
N ASP A 297 -7.51 7.04 26.96
CA ASP A 297 -8.52 7.75 27.74
C ASP A 297 -8.25 7.57 29.25
N SER A 298 -7.93 6.35 29.69
CA SER A 298 -7.61 6.05 31.09
C SER A 298 -6.32 6.72 31.55
N LEU A 299 -5.26 6.69 30.74
CA LEU A 299 -3.98 7.35 31.04
C LEU A 299 -4.12 8.87 31.13
N SER A 300 -5.00 9.48 30.33
CA SER A 300 -5.30 10.93 30.42
C SER A 300 -5.94 11.32 31.75
N GLN A 301 -6.63 10.39 32.40
CA GLN A 301 -7.28 10.55 33.71
C GLN A 301 -6.43 9.95 34.85
N SER A 302 -5.21 9.50 34.55
CA SER A 302 -4.34 8.78 35.50
C SER A 302 -4.94 7.50 36.09
N ASP A 303 -5.91 6.89 35.40
CA ASP A 303 -6.49 5.59 35.75
C ASP A 303 -5.63 4.46 35.16
N TRP A 304 -4.55 4.13 35.86
CA TRP A 304 -3.62 3.07 35.45
C TRP A 304 -4.26 1.68 35.51
N ARG A 305 -5.25 1.48 36.39
CA ARG A 305 -5.90 0.18 36.56
C ARG A 305 -6.67 -0.22 35.31
N SER A 306 -7.55 0.68 34.84
CA SER A 306 -8.31 0.44 33.61
C SER A 306 -7.41 0.34 32.37
N ALA A 307 -6.33 1.14 32.32
CA ALA A 307 -5.33 1.03 31.26
C ALA A 307 -4.64 -0.35 31.25
N GLY A 308 -4.22 -0.84 32.42
CA GLY A 308 -3.61 -2.16 32.56
C GLY A 308 -4.56 -3.31 32.20
N GLU A 309 -5.84 -3.18 32.54
CA GLU A 309 -6.87 -4.17 32.18
C GLU A 309 -7.14 -4.20 30.67
N ALA A 310 -7.26 -3.03 30.03
CA ALA A 310 -7.37 -2.94 28.58
C ALA A 310 -6.14 -3.52 27.85
N ALA A 311 -4.93 -3.35 28.38
CA ALA A 311 -3.74 -3.98 27.84
C ALA A 311 -3.80 -5.51 27.95
N ARG A 312 -4.30 -6.04 29.07
CA ARG A 312 -4.47 -7.49 29.30
C ARG A 312 -5.43 -8.14 28.31
N ILE A 313 -6.47 -7.43 27.86
CA ILE A 313 -7.39 -7.94 26.83
C ILE A 313 -6.62 -8.34 25.58
N ILE A 314 -5.70 -7.49 25.12
CA ILE A 314 -4.86 -7.78 23.94
C ILE A 314 -3.84 -8.88 24.25
N LEU A 315 -3.17 -8.79 25.42
CA LEU A 315 -2.14 -9.75 25.83
C LEU A 315 -2.66 -11.19 25.89
N ASN A 316 -3.93 -11.37 26.29
CA ASN A 316 -4.58 -12.69 26.34
C ASN A 316 -4.89 -13.27 24.95
N GLN A 317 -4.85 -12.46 23.89
CA GLN A 317 -5.15 -12.86 22.51
C GLN A 317 -3.90 -13.09 21.67
N ILE A 318 -2.75 -12.53 22.07
CA ILE A 318 -1.48 -12.73 21.36
C ILE A 318 -0.76 -13.99 21.84
N GLN A 319 -0.30 -14.79 20.87
CA GLN A 319 0.31 -16.09 21.16
C GLN A 319 1.84 -16.05 21.09
N ALA A 320 2.42 -15.09 20.37
CA ALA A 320 3.85 -15.12 20.14
C ALA A 320 4.64 -14.62 21.37
N SER A 321 5.76 -15.30 21.62
CA SER A 321 6.79 -14.88 22.58
C SER A 321 7.58 -13.70 22.00
N PRO A 322 8.05 -12.74 22.81
CA PRO A 322 8.83 -11.62 22.29
C PRO A 322 10.17 -12.07 21.70
N HIS A 323 10.61 -11.40 20.63
CA HIS A 323 11.90 -11.66 19.95
C HIS A 323 13.10 -11.57 20.89
N THR A 324 13.07 -10.56 21.76
CA THR A 324 13.99 -10.44 22.88
C THR A 324 13.19 -10.57 24.15
N ALA A 325 13.49 -11.61 24.95
CA ALA A 325 13.09 -11.64 26.34
C ALA A 325 13.84 -10.49 27.02
N GLY A 326 13.29 -9.28 26.99
CA GLY A 326 13.86 -8.15 27.71
C GLY A 326 14.07 -8.57 29.16
N ASP A 327 15.19 -8.17 29.76
CA ASP A 327 15.51 -8.51 31.14
C ASP A 327 14.34 -8.17 32.06
N GLN A 328 13.64 -9.20 32.53
CA GLN A 328 12.44 -9.04 33.35
C GLN A 328 12.76 -8.43 34.71
N SER A 329 14.04 -8.40 35.12
CA SER A 329 14.48 -7.74 36.34
C SER A 329 14.27 -6.22 36.30
N THR A 330 14.17 -5.64 35.10
CA THR A 330 13.93 -4.20 34.88
C THR A 330 12.45 -3.83 34.77
N TRP A 331 11.55 -4.79 34.92
CA TRP A 331 10.12 -4.55 34.74
C TRP A 331 9.50 -3.84 35.94
N PRO A 332 8.47 -3.00 35.72
CA PRO A 332 7.78 -2.35 36.82
C PRO A 332 7.18 -3.38 37.77
N THR A 333 7.28 -3.11 39.08
CA THR A 333 6.65 -3.93 40.12
C THR A 333 5.13 -3.79 40.14
N CYS A 334 4.62 -2.63 39.71
CA CYS A 334 3.20 -2.33 39.58
C CYS A 334 2.56 -3.16 38.43
N PRO A 335 1.55 -4.01 38.71
CA PRO A 335 0.94 -4.90 37.72
C PRO A 335 0.33 -4.21 36.50
N GLU A 336 -0.16 -2.99 36.66
CA GLU A 336 -0.79 -2.18 35.62
C GLU A 336 0.25 -1.70 34.60
N ARG A 337 1.31 -1.05 35.10
CA ARG A 337 2.45 -0.58 34.30
C ARG A 337 3.17 -1.75 33.64
N ARG A 338 3.29 -2.87 34.35
CA ARG A 338 3.83 -4.11 33.81
C ARG A 338 3.07 -4.58 32.57
N SER A 339 1.74 -4.63 32.61
CA SER A 339 0.95 -5.04 31.44
C SER A 339 1.05 -4.06 30.27
N LEU A 340 1.17 -2.76 30.55
CA LEU A 340 1.39 -1.75 29.52
C LEU A 340 2.77 -1.92 28.85
N CYS A 341 3.84 -2.06 29.63
CA CYS A 341 5.18 -2.35 29.11
C CYS A 341 5.20 -3.66 28.32
N GLU A 342 4.57 -4.71 28.85
CA GLU A 342 4.50 -6.01 28.21
C GLU A 342 3.85 -5.93 26.83
N LEU A 343 2.72 -5.22 26.72
CA LEU A 343 2.04 -5.02 25.45
C LEU A 343 2.91 -4.26 24.43
N GLN A 344 3.56 -3.18 24.88
CA GLN A 344 4.49 -2.40 24.04
C GLN A 344 5.63 -3.27 23.50
N ILE A 345 6.21 -4.12 24.33
CA ILE A 345 7.34 -4.98 23.94
C ILE A 345 6.90 -6.15 23.07
N ARG A 346 5.84 -6.86 23.46
CA ARG A 346 5.43 -8.12 22.81
C ARG A 346 4.71 -7.91 21.49
N LEU A 347 3.86 -6.88 21.38
CA LEU A 347 3.08 -6.63 20.17
C LEU A 347 3.72 -5.57 19.29
N PHE A 348 4.08 -4.41 19.86
CA PHE A 348 4.56 -3.27 19.08
C PHE A 348 6.08 -3.23 18.91
N HIS A 349 6.82 -4.02 19.70
CA HIS A 349 8.29 -4.03 19.73
C HIS A 349 8.87 -2.65 20.05
N SER A 350 8.23 -1.91 20.95
CA SER A 350 8.73 -0.65 21.50
C SER A 350 9.02 -0.82 22.98
N LYS A 351 10.25 -0.50 23.39
CA LYS A 351 10.68 -0.60 24.78
C LYS A 351 10.74 0.81 25.39
N PRO A 352 10.15 1.05 26.58
CA PRO A 352 10.43 2.26 27.34
C PRO A 352 11.92 2.33 27.75
N ARG A 353 12.60 3.46 27.51
CA ARG A 353 14.04 3.69 27.73
C ARG A 353 14.34 4.89 28.62
N GLY A 354 13.34 5.72 28.92
CA GLY A 354 13.50 6.93 29.73
C GLY A 354 13.59 6.65 31.22
N THR A 355 13.94 7.69 31.98
CA THR A 355 13.91 7.66 33.45
C THR A 355 12.49 7.84 34.02
N ASN A 356 11.57 8.42 33.25
CA ASN A 356 10.17 8.59 33.62
C ASN A 356 9.26 7.68 32.77
N LEU A 357 8.98 6.51 33.33
CA LEU A 357 8.17 5.49 32.68
C LEU A 357 6.75 5.96 32.35
N ASP A 358 6.11 6.71 33.25
CA ASP A 358 4.70 7.06 33.11
C ASP A 358 4.47 8.02 31.94
N GLU A 359 5.34 9.02 31.76
CA GLU A 359 5.29 9.93 30.61
C GLU A 359 5.65 9.21 29.30
N GLU A 360 6.62 8.30 29.35
CA GLU A 360 6.98 7.52 28.16
C GLU A 360 5.86 6.57 27.72
N LEU A 361 5.17 5.91 28.65
CA LEU A 361 4.00 5.10 28.34
C LEU A 361 2.90 5.95 27.71
N LYS A 362 2.61 7.14 28.26
CA LYS A 362 1.64 8.07 27.65
C LYS A 362 2.05 8.44 26.22
N GLU A 363 3.33 8.74 25.99
CA GLU A 363 3.83 9.06 24.66
C GLU A 363 3.68 7.87 23.70
N LEU A 364 4.13 6.68 24.10
CA LEU A 364 4.04 5.45 23.30
C LEU A 364 2.59 5.13 22.92
N TYR A 365 1.66 5.19 23.87
CA TYR A 365 0.26 4.91 23.61
C TYR A 365 -0.46 6.05 22.86
N SER A 366 0.08 7.27 22.84
CA SER A 366 -0.46 8.36 22.02
C SER A 366 -0.27 8.13 20.52
N ARG A 367 0.68 7.26 20.13
CA ARG A 367 0.98 6.93 18.73
C ARG A 367 -0.18 6.17 18.07
N PRO A 368 -0.44 6.37 16.77
CA PRO A 368 -1.49 5.67 16.04
C PRO A 368 -1.23 4.18 16.00
N VAL A 369 -2.29 3.40 15.83
CA VAL A 369 -2.23 1.93 15.73
C VAL A 369 -2.30 1.48 14.28
N ASN A 370 -1.37 0.65 13.85
CA ASN A 370 -1.36 0.04 12.52
C ASN A 370 -1.22 -1.47 12.62
N THR A 371 -2.03 -2.20 11.85
CA THR A 371 -1.94 -3.66 11.70
C THR A 371 -1.62 -3.98 10.24
N LEU A 372 -0.55 -4.73 10.01
CA LEU A 372 -0.08 -5.12 8.69
C LEU A 372 -0.13 -6.64 8.56
N GLY A 373 -0.97 -7.14 7.66
CA GLY A 373 -1.00 -8.53 7.27
C GLY A 373 0.29 -8.90 6.57
N GLN A 374 0.81 -10.10 6.84
CA GLN A 374 2.00 -10.67 6.22
C GLN A 374 1.61 -12.02 5.63
N VAL A 375 1.96 -12.28 4.37
CA VAL A 375 1.71 -13.57 3.71
C VAL A 375 3.01 -14.36 3.66
N GLY A 376 2.90 -15.69 3.66
CA GLY A 376 4.04 -16.56 3.41
C GLY A 376 4.73 -16.22 2.09
N ASN A 377 6.05 -16.04 2.15
CA ASN A 377 6.91 -15.70 1.02
C ASN A 377 7.23 -16.95 0.19
N THR A 378 7.18 -16.83 -1.14
CA THR A 378 7.53 -17.91 -2.08
C THR A 378 9.01 -17.89 -2.51
N GLY A 379 9.79 -16.92 -2.04
CA GLY A 379 11.16 -16.65 -2.49
C GLY A 379 11.24 -15.90 -3.82
N LYS A 380 10.11 -15.74 -4.52
CA LYS A 380 9.98 -14.93 -5.76
C LYS A 380 9.26 -13.62 -5.53
N ASP A 381 8.70 -13.41 -4.34
CA ASP A 381 8.00 -12.19 -4.00
C ASP A 381 9.02 -11.06 -3.83
N VAL A 382 8.68 -9.88 -4.35
CA VAL A 382 9.53 -8.69 -4.33
C VAL A 382 8.74 -7.55 -3.72
N GLY A 383 9.28 -6.98 -2.64
CA GLY A 383 8.86 -5.76 -1.96
C GLY A 383 9.21 -5.81 -0.48
N GLY A 384 8.44 -5.13 0.36
CA GLY A 384 8.70 -4.99 1.80
C GLY A 384 8.76 -6.30 2.59
N THR A 385 9.83 -6.47 3.36
CA THR A 385 10.03 -7.58 4.32
C THR A 385 9.90 -7.04 5.74
N PRO A 386 9.14 -7.70 6.64
CA PRO A 386 9.10 -7.30 8.04
C PRO A 386 10.41 -7.71 8.74
N CYS A 387 11.07 -6.76 9.39
CA CYS A 387 12.39 -6.90 9.99
C CYS A 387 12.48 -6.25 11.38
N PHE A 388 13.37 -6.80 12.21
CA PHE A 388 13.95 -6.13 13.35
C PHE A 388 15.18 -5.37 12.89
N VAL A 389 15.17 -4.06 13.12
CA VAL A 389 16.18 -3.14 12.61
C VAL A 389 16.79 -2.36 13.76
N ARG A 390 18.12 -2.26 13.77
CA ARG A 390 18.83 -1.40 14.72
C ARG A 390 18.81 0.04 14.23
N VAL A 391 18.33 0.95 15.08
CA VAL A 391 18.33 2.40 14.82
C VAL A 391 18.87 3.16 16.03
N GLY A 392 20.16 3.50 16.01
CA GLY A 392 20.88 3.93 17.21
C GLY A 392 21.04 2.76 18.18
N ASP A 393 20.73 2.97 19.46
CA ASP A 393 20.79 1.92 20.51
C ASP A 393 19.49 1.09 20.61
N ALA A 394 18.58 1.30 19.66
CA ALA A 394 17.25 0.73 19.61
C ALA A 394 17.18 -0.46 18.66
N VAL A 395 16.35 -1.46 18.99
CA VAL A 395 15.83 -2.40 17.99
C VAL A 395 14.35 -2.09 17.80
N GLU A 396 13.96 -1.85 16.56
CA GLU A 396 12.60 -1.46 16.19
C GLU A 396 12.08 -2.41 15.11
N LYS A 397 10.77 -2.65 15.12
CA LYS A 397 10.13 -3.46 14.10
C LYS A 397 9.66 -2.59 12.93
N LEU A 398 10.20 -2.87 11.76
CA LEU A 398 10.00 -2.11 10.52
C LEU A 398 9.62 -3.05 9.37
N CYS A 399 8.75 -2.62 8.48
CA CYS A 399 8.68 -3.20 7.14
C CYS A 399 9.67 -2.43 6.26
N ILE A 400 10.68 -3.11 5.74
CA ILE A 400 11.74 -2.49 4.94
C ILE A 400 11.70 -3.00 3.50
N GLU A 401 11.82 -2.09 2.55
CA GLU A 401 12.03 -2.40 1.15
C GLU A 401 13.49 -2.81 0.93
N VAL A 402 13.69 -3.68 -0.05
CA VAL A 402 15.01 -4.21 -0.43
C VAL A 402 16.09 -3.13 -0.60
N PRO A 403 15.83 -1.94 -1.18
CA PRO A 403 16.88 -0.94 -1.36
C PRO A 403 17.41 -0.32 -0.06
N HIS A 404 16.68 -0.39 1.06
CA HIS A 404 17.11 0.19 2.34
C HIS A 404 18.09 -0.68 3.13
N ALA A 405 18.14 -1.98 2.83
CA ALA A 405 19.07 -2.91 3.43
C ALA A 405 20.47 -2.80 2.80
N SER A 406 21.52 -3.10 3.58
CA SER A 406 22.88 -3.26 3.06
C SER A 406 22.97 -4.47 2.12
N PRO A 407 23.91 -4.51 1.14
CA PRO A 407 24.13 -5.73 0.34
C PRO A 407 24.42 -6.97 1.21
N GLU A 408 25.14 -6.79 2.31
CA GLU A 408 25.43 -7.84 3.29
C GLU A 408 24.13 -8.34 3.97
N ASP A 409 23.31 -7.43 4.48
CA ASP A 409 22.05 -7.78 5.14
C ASP A 409 21.05 -8.40 4.18
N LYS A 410 21.00 -7.94 2.92
CA LYS A 410 20.19 -8.57 1.87
C LYS A 410 20.55 -10.04 1.72
N MET A 411 21.84 -10.33 1.57
CA MET A 411 22.34 -11.69 1.40
C MET A 411 22.10 -12.55 2.65
N LYS A 412 22.28 -11.95 3.83
CA LYS A 412 22.18 -12.66 5.12
C LYS A 412 20.74 -12.93 5.56
N PHE A 413 19.80 -12.05 5.24
CA PHE A 413 18.44 -12.06 5.79
C PHE A 413 17.34 -12.11 4.74
N LEU A 414 17.46 -11.37 3.64
CA LEU A 414 16.35 -11.18 2.70
C LEU A 414 16.33 -12.23 1.57
N THR A 415 17.48 -12.83 1.23
CA THR A 415 17.57 -13.91 0.23
C THR A 415 17.45 -15.32 0.83
N ASP A 416 17.57 -15.44 2.15
CA ASP A 416 17.43 -16.71 2.86
C ASP A 416 15.95 -16.99 3.13
N ALA A 417 15.40 -18.01 2.47
CA ALA A 417 13.99 -18.40 2.58
C ALA A 417 13.60 -18.86 4.00
N THR A 418 14.56 -19.30 4.83
CA THR A 418 14.30 -19.68 6.24
C THR A 418 14.16 -18.47 7.15
N LYS A 419 14.66 -17.30 6.71
CA LYS A 419 14.57 -16.03 7.45
C LYS A 419 13.46 -15.15 6.88
N ALA A 420 13.52 -14.83 5.59
CA ALA A 420 12.50 -14.05 4.88
C ALA A 420 11.23 -14.88 4.59
N THR A 421 10.67 -15.51 5.62
CA THR A 421 9.52 -16.43 5.55
C THR A 421 8.22 -15.75 5.15
N HIS A 422 8.12 -14.44 5.36
CA HIS A 422 6.93 -13.64 5.07
C HIS A 422 7.30 -12.38 4.30
N PHE A 423 6.30 -11.84 3.61
CA PHE A 423 6.39 -10.62 2.82
C PHE A 423 5.09 -9.81 2.98
N ASN A 424 5.20 -8.49 2.82
CA ASN A 424 4.08 -7.56 2.97
C ASN A 424 3.22 -7.44 1.69
N PRO A 425 1.98 -7.97 1.68
CA PRO A 425 1.08 -7.97 0.53
C PRO A 425 0.34 -6.65 0.30
N VAL A 426 0.63 -5.58 1.07
CA VAL A 426 -0.19 -4.36 1.12
C VAL A 426 -1.61 -4.69 1.58
N PHE A 427 -1.70 -5.26 2.78
CA PHE A 427 -2.95 -5.61 3.45
C PHE A 427 -2.93 -4.97 4.84
N VAL A 428 -3.31 -3.69 4.91
CA VAL A 428 -3.04 -2.83 6.06
C VAL A 428 -4.32 -2.23 6.60
N ALA A 429 -4.50 -2.30 7.92
CA ALA A 429 -5.49 -1.52 8.63
C ALA A 429 -4.76 -0.47 9.48
N ALA A 430 -5.04 0.80 9.25
CA ALA A 430 -4.34 1.91 9.90
C ALA A 430 -5.33 2.86 10.57
N GLU A 431 -5.02 3.29 11.80
CA GLU A 431 -5.78 4.32 12.50
C GLU A 431 -5.68 5.65 11.76
N ILE A 432 -6.81 6.33 11.57
CA ILE A 432 -6.86 7.65 10.95
C ILE A 432 -6.31 8.68 11.94
N THR A 433 -5.20 9.32 11.58
CA THR A 433 -4.60 10.39 12.39
C THR A 433 -5.31 11.72 12.14
N ARG A 434 -5.48 12.52 13.20
CA ARG A 434 -6.12 13.86 13.09
C ARG A 434 -5.26 14.89 12.36
N SER A 435 -3.95 14.65 12.23
CA SER A 435 -3.02 15.50 11.48
C SER A 435 -2.41 14.71 10.33
N ALA A 436 -2.44 15.30 9.12
CA ALA A 436 -1.75 14.79 7.94
C ALA A 436 -0.23 14.71 8.17
N ASP A 437 0.29 15.58 9.03
CA ASP A 437 1.71 15.71 9.28
C ASP A 437 2.27 14.61 10.18
N TYR A 438 1.42 13.83 10.85
CA TYR A 438 1.89 12.82 11.79
C TYR A 438 2.91 11.87 11.14
N TYR A 439 2.59 11.38 9.94
CA TYR A 439 3.48 10.56 9.15
C TYR A 439 4.42 11.40 8.28
N ALA A 440 3.93 12.47 7.63
CA ALA A 440 4.72 13.24 6.67
C ALA A 440 5.89 14.03 7.32
N ALA A 441 5.70 14.60 8.51
CA ALA A 441 6.73 15.40 9.19
C ALA A 441 7.82 14.53 9.85
N ARG A 442 7.51 13.27 10.16
CA ARG A 442 8.41 12.33 10.85
C ARG A 442 9.15 11.39 9.90
N ASN A 443 9.02 11.60 8.58
CA ASN A 443 9.52 10.72 7.52
C ASN A 443 10.94 11.05 7.01
N GLN A 444 11.84 11.58 7.83
CA GLN A 444 13.13 12.06 7.31
C GLN A 444 14.01 10.92 6.76
N ASP A 445 13.83 9.68 7.25
CA ASP A 445 14.67 8.53 6.89
C ASP A 445 14.02 7.53 5.92
N PHE A 446 12.68 7.48 5.79
CA PHE A 446 11.97 6.44 5.01
C PHE A 446 11.57 6.95 3.62
N TRP A 447 12.57 7.02 2.75
CA TRP A 447 12.40 7.36 1.34
C TRP A 447 13.42 6.62 0.48
N LEU A 448 13.09 6.45 -0.80
CA LEU A 448 13.91 5.78 -1.80
C LEU A 448 14.37 6.77 -2.86
N LEU A 449 15.65 6.67 -3.23
CA LEU A 449 16.17 7.32 -4.42
C LEU A 449 15.79 6.47 -5.63
N SER A 450 14.79 6.93 -6.39
CA SER A 450 14.30 6.21 -7.56
C SER A 450 15.02 6.66 -8.81
N GLU A 451 15.84 5.77 -9.37
CA GLU A 451 16.55 5.99 -10.64
C GLU A 451 15.77 5.39 -11.82
N LYS A 452 15.53 6.18 -12.86
CA LYS A 452 14.82 5.76 -14.08
C LYS A 452 15.49 6.35 -15.33
N SER A 453 15.20 5.75 -16.48
CA SER A 453 15.40 6.41 -17.78
C SER A 453 14.09 7.11 -18.17
N TYR A 454 14.17 8.38 -18.53
CA TYR A 454 13.05 9.18 -19.02
C TYR A 454 13.50 9.97 -20.24
N ARG A 455 12.83 9.77 -21.38
CA ARG A 455 13.18 10.40 -22.68
C ARG A 455 14.67 10.21 -23.05
N GLY A 456 15.21 9.01 -22.79
CA GLY A 456 16.62 8.68 -23.09
C GLY A 456 17.64 9.25 -22.10
N GLN A 457 17.22 10.01 -21.09
CA GLN A 457 18.10 10.55 -20.05
C GLN A 457 17.90 9.85 -18.72
N LYS A 458 18.99 9.71 -17.95
CA LYS A 458 18.91 9.22 -16.57
C LYS A 458 18.31 10.32 -15.69
N VAL A 459 17.22 10.01 -15.01
CA VAL A 459 16.55 10.89 -14.05
C VAL A 459 16.41 10.21 -12.70
N VAL A 460 16.33 11.01 -11.66
CA VAL A 460 16.16 10.57 -10.28
C VAL A 460 15.04 11.35 -9.60
N TYR A 461 14.39 10.75 -8.62
CA TYR A 461 13.39 11.44 -7.81
C TYR A 461 13.26 10.80 -6.43
N TYR A 462 12.71 11.59 -5.51
CA TYR A 462 12.42 11.21 -4.14
C TYR A 462 11.09 10.44 -4.07
N GLU A 463 11.13 9.19 -3.60
CA GLU A 463 9.95 8.34 -3.48
C GLU A 463 9.70 7.94 -2.03
N THR A 464 8.48 8.14 -1.54
CA THR A 464 8.03 7.69 -0.22
C THR A 464 7.26 6.37 -0.33
N VAL A 465 7.50 5.45 0.59
CA VAL A 465 6.85 4.14 0.60
C VAL A 465 5.86 4.07 1.76
N LEU A 466 4.57 3.93 1.44
CA LEU A 466 3.48 4.00 2.42
C LEU A 466 3.59 2.93 3.49
N PHE A 467 4.01 1.74 3.13
CA PHE A 467 3.98 0.62 4.06
C PHE A 467 5.22 0.54 4.95
N GLU A 468 6.33 1.12 4.53
CA GLU A 468 7.44 1.42 5.45
C GLU A 468 7.03 2.51 6.43
N LEU A 469 6.29 3.52 5.94
CA LEU A 469 5.79 4.61 6.78
C LEU A 469 4.78 4.14 7.82
N LEU A 470 3.82 3.30 7.43
CA LEU A 470 2.79 2.75 8.31
C LEU A 470 3.28 1.53 9.11
N GLY A 471 4.22 0.76 8.58
CA GLY A 471 4.77 -0.46 9.18
C GLY A 471 6.01 -0.20 10.03
N ASN A 472 6.06 0.94 10.71
CA ASN A 472 7.23 1.40 11.45
C ASN A 472 6.89 1.73 12.91
N SER A 473 7.49 0.94 13.81
CA SER A 473 7.23 1.02 15.24
C SER A 473 7.79 2.29 15.92
N ARG A 474 8.69 3.02 15.25
CA ARG A 474 9.16 4.34 15.71
C ARG A 474 8.06 5.40 15.65
N LEU A 475 7.15 5.27 14.68
CA LEU A 475 6.12 6.27 14.42
C LEU A 475 4.75 5.83 14.93
N ALA A 476 4.45 4.54 14.88
CA ALA A 476 3.14 3.98 15.19
C ALA A 476 3.25 2.71 16.03
N ASN A 477 2.23 2.38 16.81
CA ASN A 477 2.08 1.08 17.44
C ASN A 477 1.75 0.04 16.36
N CYS A 478 2.77 -0.67 15.84
CA CYS A 478 2.64 -1.56 14.69
C CYS A 478 2.51 -3.03 15.08
N ALA A 479 1.47 -3.71 14.60
CA ALA A 479 1.29 -5.16 14.72
C ALA A 479 1.47 -5.83 13.35
N PHE A 480 2.36 -6.82 13.26
CA PHE A 480 2.47 -7.67 12.07
C PHE A 480 1.75 -8.98 12.35
N VAL A 481 0.89 -9.40 11.43
CA VAL A 481 0.00 -10.55 11.63
C VAL A 481 0.05 -11.47 10.43
N ASP A 482 0.06 -12.78 10.68
CA ASP A 482 0.01 -13.77 9.61
C ASP A 482 -1.39 -13.82 8.99
N VAL A 483 -1.46 -13.67 7.67
CA VAL A 483 -2.68 -13.78 6.87
C VAL A 483 -2.47 -14.80 5.75
N PRO A 484 -3.49 -15.57 5.37
CA PRO A 484 -3.33 -16.60 4.35
C PRO A 484 -3.00 -15.98 3.00
N ARG A 485 -2.06 -16.59 2.26
CA ARG A 485 -1.57 -16.09 0.96
C ARG A 485 -2.67 -15.83 -0.07
N LEU A 486 -3.83 -16.47 0.05
CA LEU A 486 -4.97 -16.25 -0.83
C LEU A 486 -5.48 -14.78 -0.87
N VAL A 487 -5.16 -13.94 0.13
CA VAL A 487 -5.51 -12.50 0.11
C VAL A 487 -4.56 -11.68 -0.77
N PHE A 488 -3.53 -12.33 -1.32
CA PHE A 488 -2.50 -11.74 -2.16
C PHE A 488 -2.41 -12.43 -3.52
N ASN A 489 -3.10 -11.84 -4.49
CA ASN A 489 -3.07 -12.22 -5.90
C ASN A 489 -2.92 -10.96 -6.78
N PRO A 490 -1.72 -10.34 -6.81
CA PRO A 490 -1.47 -9.17 -7.63
C PRO A 490 -1.31 -9.54 -9.11
N HIS A 491 -1.90 -8.73 -9.99
CA HIS A 491 -1.70 -8.84 -11.43
C HIS A 491 -0.70 -7.77 -11.89
N LYS A 492 0.61 -8.08 -11.90
CA LYS A 492 1.66 -7.10 -12.21
C LYS A 492 1.77 -6.84 -13.72
N ALA A 493 1.57 -7.87 -14.54
CA ALA A 493 1.52 -7.83 -15.99
C ALA A 493 0.16 -8.33 -16.53
N LEU A 494 -0.24 -7.92 -17.73
CA LEU A 494 -1.45 -8.43 -18.39
C LEU A 494 -1.45 -9.96 -18.49
N LYS A 495 -0.26 -10.56 -18.66
CA LYS A 495 -0.08 -12.00 -18.74
C LYS A 495 -0.50 -12.74 -17.47
N ASP A 496 -0.44 -12.08 -16.31
CA ASP A 496 -0.86 -12.66 -15.02
C ASP A 496 -2.38 -12.88 -14.96
N ALA A 497 -3.14 -12.19 -15.81
CA ALA A 497 -4.60 -12.25 -15.87
C ALA A 497 -5.13 -13.20 -16.97
N ILE A 498 -4.26 -13.77 -17.81
CA ILE A 498 -4.65 -14.69 -18.88
C ILE A 498 -5.24 -15.98 -18.30
N GLY A 499 -6.39 -16.39 -18.82
CA GLY A 499 -7.08 -17.62 -18.39
C GLY A 499 -7.77 -17.51 -17.04
N VAL A 500 -7.67 -16.36 -16.37
CA VAL A 500 -8.41 -16.07 -15.14
C VAL A 500 -9.87 -15.81 -15.50
N ARG A 501 -10.77 -16.59 -14.89
CA ARG A 501 -12.22 -16.56 -15.14
C ARG A 501 -12.97 -16.07 -13.91
N LEU A 502 -14.10 -15.40 -14.10
CA LEU A 502 -14.95 -14.90 -13.00
C LEU A 502 -15.29 -15.96 -11.94
N LYS A 503 -15.62 -17.20 -12.36
CA LYS A 503 -15.91 -18.34 -11.47
C LYS A 503 -14.78 -18.68 -10.47
N ARG A 504 -13.56 -18.22 -10.74
CA ARG A 504 -12.44 -18.38 -9.81
C ARG A 504 -12.61 -17.49 -8.57
N TRP A 505 -13.34 -16.37 -8.69
CA TRP A 505 -13.32 -15.27 -7.73
C TRP A 505 -14.67 -14.92 -7.16
N LEU A 506 -15.74 -15.08 -7.93
CA LEU A 506 -17.11 -14.86 -7.46
C LEU A 506 -17.81 -16.21 -7.22
N PRO A 507 -18.80 -16.27 -6.31
CA PRO A 507 -19.61 -17.45 -6.04
C PRO A 507 -20.30 -18.03 -7.29
#